data_AF-A0A6P7H213-F1
#
_entry.id   AF-A0A6P7H213-F1
#
_cell.length_a   1.000
_cell.length_b   1.000
_cell.length_c   1.000
_cell.angle_alpha   90.00
_cell.angle_beta   90.00
_cell.angle_gamma   90.00
#
_symmetry.space_group_name_H-M   'P 1'
#
loop_
_entity.id
_entity.type
_entity.pdbx_description
1 polymer ?
#
loop_
_entity_poly.entity_id
_entity_poly.type
_entity_poly.pdbx_seq_one_letter_code
_entity_poly.pdbx_strand_id
1 'polypeptide(L)'
;MAEEERNGEETVQAEENEEETVQLRTLTWKILNNPELHEFFKSVFNRCDTDKNGVVSVNELRTFLETQEEVEIPDDVLESLYRKFDKNKDRQLDFVEFLDMLTNRTFKETFYNVADK
;
A
#
# COMPACT_ATOMS: atom_id res chain seq x y z
N MET A 1 40.51 33.28 -13.75
CA MET A 1 41.07 31.91 -13.59
C MET A 1 40.72 31.51 -12.17
N ALA A 2 40.00 30.38 -12.01
CA ALA A 2 39.40 29.85 -10.78
C ALA A 2 38.26 30.74 -10.21
N GLU A 3 37.10 30.26 -9.75
CA GLU A 3 36.66 28.94 -9.23
C GLU A 3 35.25 28.64 -9.81
N GLU A 4 35.01 27.45 -10.39
CA GLU A 4 34.45 26.26 -9.72
C GLU A 4 33.07 26.52 -9.13
N GLU A 5 32.02 26.28 -9.90
CA GLU A 5 31.29 25.00 -10.01
C GLU A 5 30.25 24.81 -8.90
N ARG A 6 28.99 24.81 -9.37
CA ARG A 6 27.84 24.06 -8.87
C ARG A 6 27.60 24.12 -7.36
N ASN A 7 26.64 24.95 -6.95
CA ASN A 7 25.73 24.52 -5.91
C ASN A 7 24.36 25.19 -6.04
N GLY A 8 23.31 24.38 -6.02
CA GLY A 8 21.93 24.87 -6.13
C GLY A 8 20.97 23.88 -6.78
N GLU A 9 21.18 22.57 -6.62
CA GLU A 9 20.02 21.66 -6.60
C GLU A 9 19.28 21.93 -5.29
N GLU A 10 18.46 22.99 -5.30
CA GLU A 10 17.47 23.24 -4.26
C GLU A 10 16.25 22.37 -4.58
N THR A 11 16.39 21.07 -4.32
CA THR A 11 15.25 20.15 -4.32
C THR A 11 14.49 20.38 -3.03
N VAL A 12 13.56 21.33 -3.09
CA VAL A 12 12.67 21.70 -2.00
C VAL A 12 11.81 20.53 -1.55
N GLN A 13 12.00 20.18 -0.27
CA GLN A 13 10.97 19.80 0.71
C GLN A 13 10.09 18.59 0.37
N ALA A 14 10.49 17.45 0.92
CA ALA A 14 9.59 16.38 1.34
C ALA A 14 10.09 15.76 2.65
N GLU A 15 10.43 16.61 3.63
CA GLU A 15 10.63 16.20 5.03
C GLU A 15 9.30 16.36 5.77
N GLU A 16 8.34 15.48 5.49
CA GLU A 16 7.24 15.20 6.44
C GLU A 16 7.02 13.68 6.46
N ASN A 17 7.54 13.05 7.54
CA ASN A 17 7.25 11.69 8.05
C ASN A 17 8.31 10.59 7.75
N GLU A 18 9.56 10.77 8.22
CA GLU A 18 10.62 9.75 8.10
C GLU A 18 10.54 8.58 9.10
N GLU A 19 9.83 8.68 10.23
CA GLU A 19 9.83 7.59 11.23
C GLU A 19 8.83 6.45 10.92
N GLU A 20 7.67 6.74 10.30
CA GLU A 20 6.72 5.71 9.85
C GLU A 20 7.23 4.98 8.59
N THR A 21 7.91 5.70 7.69
CA THR A 21 8.39 5.15 6.41
C THR A 21 9.58 4.20 6.57
N VAL A 22 10.42 4.37 7.60
CA VAL A 22 11.55 3.48 7.91
C VAL A 22 11.08 2.13 8.47
N GLN A 23 10.04 2.12 9.31
CA GLN A 23 9.43 0.89 9.81
C GLN A 23 8.73 0.10 8.68
N LEU A 24 8.04 0.80 7.78
CA LEU A 24 7.35 0.21 6.62
C LEU A 24 8.31 -0.43 5.60
N ARG A 25 9.42 0.23 5.25
CA ARG A 25 10.46 -0.37 4.37
C ARG A 25 11.06 -1.65 4.96
N THR A 26 11.19 -1.71 6.29
CA THR A 26 11.74 -2.86 6.99
C THR A 26 10.75 -4.04 7.04
N LEU A 27 9.45 -3.77 7.19
CA LEU A 27 8.42 -4.80 7.28
C LEU A 27 8.12 -5.43 5.91
N THR A 28 8.02 -4.63 4.86
CA THR A 28 7.84 -5.12 3.49
C THR A 28 9.04 -5.97 3.05
N TRP A 29 10.27 -5.55 3.39
CA TRP A 29 11.46 -6.40 3.20
C TRP A 29 11.29 -7.74 3.89
N LYS A 30 10.90 -7.74 5.18
CA LYS A 30 10.70 -8.98 5.94
C LYS A 30 9.69 -9.89 5.26
N ILE A 31 8.56 -9.36 4.79
CA ILE A 31 7.56 -10.17 4.08
C ILE A 31 8.15 -10.78 2.80
N LEU A 32 8.87 -9.98 1.99
CA LEU A 32 9.49 -10.47 0.76
C LEU A 32 10.62 -11.49 1.01
N ASN A 33 11.29 -11.43 2.16
CA ASN A 33 12.36 -12.35 2.53
C ASN A 33 11.87 -13.56 3.34
N ASN A 34 10.61 -13.57 3.78
CA ASN A 34 10.00 -14.70 4.48
C ASN A 34 9.05 -15.43 3.51
N PRO A 35 9.39 -16.64 3.04
CA PRO A 35 8.59 -17.35 2.04
C PRO A 35 7.16 -17.62 2.52
N GLU A 36 6.96 -17.94 3.80
CA GLU A 36 5.63 -18.17 4.37
C GLU A 36 4.74 -16.93 4.32
N LEU A 37 5.29 -15.76 4.69
CA LEU A 37 4.56 -14.51 4.62
C LEU A 37 4.31 -14.12 3.17
N HIS A 38 5.34 -14.23 2.32
CA HIS A 38 5.21 -13.93 0.90
C HIS A 38 4.12 -14.76 0.24
N GLU A 39 4.06 -16.08 0.48
CA GLU A 39 2.98 -16.93 -0.04
C GLU A 39 1.61 -16.57 0.54
N PHE A 40 1.53 -16.28 1.84
CA PHE A 40 0.27 -15.84 2.47
C PHE A 40 -0.27 -14.55 1.83
N PHE A 41 0.55 -13.51 1.75
CA PHE A 41 0.14 -12.23 1.17
C PHE A 41 -0.09 -12.34 -0.34
N LYS A 42 0.66 -13.18 -1.03
CA LYS A 42 0.42 -13.48 -2.45
C LYS A 42 -0.90 -14.20 -2.66
N SER A 43 -1.30 -15.10 -1.75
CA SER A 43 -2.61 -15.75 -1.80
C SER A 43 -3.75 -14.75 -1.57
N VAL A 44 -3.60 -13.83 -0.61
CA VAL A 44 -4.57 -12.74 -0.38
C VAL A 44 -4.64 -11.82 -1.60
N PHE A 45 -3.50 -11.42 -2.14
CA PHE A 45 -3.41 -10.60 -3.35
C PHE A 45 -4.12 -11.28 -4.52
N ASN A 46 -3.83 -12.56 -4.78
CA ASN A 46 -4.40 -13.34 -5.88
C ASN A 46 -5.88 -13.70 -5.66
N ARG A 47 -6.42 -13.49 -4.46
CA ARG A 47 -7.85 -13.56 -4.17
C ARG A 47 -8.55 -12.23 -4.44
N CYS A 48 -7.80 -11.13 -4.36
CA CYS A 48 -8.26 -9.77 -4.65
C CYS A 48 -8.19 -9.50 -6.17
N ASP A 49 -7.01 -9.71 -6.76
CA ASP A 49 -6.70 -9.62 -8.19
C ASP A 49 -7.39 -10.76 -8.95
N THR A 50 -8.54 -10.43 -9.55
CA THR A 50 -9.40 -11.40 -10.23
C THR A 50 -8.94 -11.62 -11.66
N ASP A 51 -8.39 -10.56 -12.29
CA ASP A 51 -7.85 -10.61 -13.65
C ASP A 51 -6.43 -11.21 -13.70
N LYS A 52 -5.75 -11.33 -12.56
CA LYS A 52 -4.37 -11.81 -12.41
C LYS A 52 -3.37 -10.97 -13.19
N ASN A 53 -3.63 -9.68 -13.28
CA ASN A 53 -2.78 -8.73 -13.98
C ASN A 53 -1.57 -8.29 -13.11
N GLY A 54 -1.52 -8.71 -11.84
CA GLY A 54 -0.43 -8.38 -10.92
C GLY A 54 -0.61 -7.05 -10.20
N VAL A 55 -1.76 -6.40 -10.36
CA VAL A 55 -2.16 -5.17 -9.67
C VAL A 55 -3.59 -5.33 -9.14
N VAL A 56 -3.93 -4.64 -8.05
CA VAL A 56 -5.32 -4.62 -7.56
C VAL A 56 -5.93 -3.30 -7.97
N SER A 57 -6.96 -3.37 -8.82
CA SER A 57 -7.71 -2.19 -9.24
C SER A 57 -8.70 -1.75 -8.16
N VAL A 58 -9.13 -0.49 -8.21
CA VAL A 58 -10.18 0.07 -7.31
C VAL A 58 -11.41 -0.85 -7.24
N ASN A 59 -11.85 -1.33 -8.40
CA ASN A 59 -13.03 -2.18 -8.51
C ASN A 59 -12.83 -3.58 -7.92
N GLU A 60 -11.61 -4.12 -8.02
CA GLU A 60 -11.25 -5.42 -7.48
C GLU A 60 -11.12 -5.35 -5.96
N LEU A 61 -10.47 -4.31 -5.43
CA LEU A 61 -10.40 -4.07 -3.99
C LEU A 61 -11.79 -3.92 -3.39
N ARG A 62 -12.66 -3.13 -4.04
CA ARG A 62 -14.06 -2.96 -3.62
C ARG A 62 -14.77 -4.31 -3.53
N THR A 63 -14.71 -5.08 -4.61
CA THR A 63 -15.37 -6.38 -4.71
C THR A 63 -14.86 -7.35 -3.65
N PHE A 64 -13.53 -7.36 -3.43
CA PHE A 64 -12.90 -8.21 -2.42
C PHE A 64 -13.32 -7.83 -1.00
N LEU A 65 -13.32 -6.54 -0.66
CA LEU A 65 -13.73 -6.04 0.67
C LEU A 65 -15.22 -6.32 0.93
N GLU A 66 -16.09 -6.08 -0.07
CA GLU A 66 -17.51 -6.42 0.02
C GLU A 66 -17.74 -7.94 0.18
N THR A 67 -16.92 -8.77 -0.48
CA THR A 67 -17.05 -10.23 -0.43
C THR A 67 -16.47 -10.87 0.83
N GLN A 68 -15.41 -10.29 1.41
CA GLN A 68 -14.77 -10.84 2.60
C GLN A 68 -15.39 -10.34 3.90
N GLU A 69 -15.77 -9.06 3.96
CA GLU A 69 -16.19 -8.43 5.22
C GLU A 69 -17.69 -8.08 5.24
N GLU A 70 -18.44 -8.31 4.15
CA GLU A 70 -19.84 -7.87 4.02
C GLU A 70 -20.01 -6.37 4.34
N VAL A 71 -18.95 -5.59 4.14
CA VAL A 71 -18.89 -4.15 4.40
C VAL A 71 -18.86 -3.41 3.07
N GLU A 72 -19.91 -2.63 2.82
CA GLU A 72 -19.95 -1.70 1.70
C GLU A 72 -18.99 -0.53 1.98
N ILE A 73 -17.89 -0.47 1.24
CA ILE A 73 -16.97 0.66 1.28
C ILE A 73 -17.49 1.74 0.33
N PRO A 74 -17.85 2.94 0.81
CA PRO A 74 -18.27 4.02 -0.08
C PRO A 74 -17.09 4.48 -0.95
N ASP A 75 -17.40 4.87 -2.19
CA ASP A 75 -16.41 5.26 -3.20
C ASP A 75 -15.47 6.38 -2.72
N ASP A 76 -15.94 7.32 -1.88
CA ASP A 76 -15.12 8.37 -1.26
C ASP A 76 -14.04 7.83 -0.31
N VAL A 77 -14.35 6.77 0.46
CA VAL A 77 -13.40 6.13 1.38
C VAL A 77 -12.39 5.32 0.58
N LEU A 78 -12.87 4.62 -0.46
CA LEU A 78 -12.01 3.88 -1.37
C LEU A 78 -11.04 4.83 -2.09
N GLU A 79 -11.50 5.96 -2.61
CA GLU A 79 -10.65 6.97 -3.25
C GLU A 79 -9.65 7.59 -2.26
N SER A 80 -10.07 7.80 -1.02
CA SER A 80 -9.18 8.29 0.05
C SER A 80 -8.11 7.26 0.43
N LEU A 81 -8.45 5.97 0.44
CA LEU A 81 -7.50 4.87 0.64
C LEU A 81 -6.51 4.80 -0.52
N TYR A 82 -6.99 4.84 -1.76
CA TYR A 82 -6.12 4.87 -2.94
C TYR A 82 -5.19 6.06 -2.88
N ARG A 83 -5.68 7.29 -2.71
CA ARG A 83 -4.82 8.48 -2.57
C ARG A 83 -3.74 8.37 -1.49
N LYS A 84 -3.96 7.54 -0.47
CA LYS A 84 -3.03 7.37 0.64
C LYS A 84 -1.97 6.30 0.37
N PHE A 85 -2.31 5.24 -0.38
CA PHE A 85 -1.43 4.08 -0.60
C PHE A 85 -0.90 3.96 -2.04
N ASP A 86 -1.61 4.50 -3.01
CA ASP A 86 -1.24 4.63 -4.42
C ASP A 86 -0.19 5.75 -4.56
N LYS A 87 1.10 5.36 -4.52
CA LYS A 87 2.22 6.32 -4.60
C LYS A 87 2.53 6.69 -6.04
N ASN A 88 2.31 5.74 -6.97
CA ASN A 88 2.56 5.94 -8.39
C ASN A 88 1.40 6.72 -9.08
N LYS A 89 0.25 6.88 -8.39
CA LYS A 89 -0.99 7.52 -8.84
C LYS A 89 -1.59 6.90 -10.09
N ASP A 90 -1.41 5.60 -10.28
CA ASP A 90 -1.93 4.87 -11.44
C ASP A 90 -3.36 4.35 -11.22
N ARG A 91 -3.94 4.61 -10.04
CA ARG A 91 -5.25 4.09 -9.59
C ARG A 91 -5.30 2.56 -9.55
N GLN A 92 -4.14 1.93 -9.39
CA GLN A 92 -3.98 0.51 -9.15
C GLN A 92 -3.06 0.35 -7.93
N LEU A 93 -3.13 -0.79 -7.26
CA LEU A 93 -2.23 -1.11 -6.17
C LEU A 93 -1.33 -2.24 -6.63
N ASP A 94 -0.07 -1.92 -6.84
CA ASP A 94 0.95 -2.92 -7.07
C ASP A 94 1.07 -3.85 -5.85
N PHE A 95 1.62 -5.05 -6.04
CA PHE A 95 1.85 -5.99 -4.92
C PHE A 95 2.56 -5.34 -3.72
N VAL A 96 3.52 -4.44 -3.97
CA VAL A 96 4.25 -3.73 -2.91
C VAL A 96 3.36 -2.70 -2.19
N GLU A 97 2.52 -1.97 -2.92
CA GLU A 97 1.60 -0.96 -2.36
C GLU A 97 0.44 -1.62 -1.61
N PHE A 98 -0.02 -2.76 -2.11
CA PHE A 98 -1.01 -3.59 -1.42
C PHE A 98 -0.45 -4.17 -0.11
N LEU A 99 0.80 -4.62 -0.11
CA LEU A 99 1.49 -5.02 1.12
C LEU A 99 1.63 -3.85 2.10
N ASP A 100 1.98 -2.66 1.61
CA ASP A 100 2.07 -1.45 2.43
C ASP A 100 0.72 -1.14 3.07
N MET A 101 -0.37 -1.22 2.29
CA MET A 101 -1.75 -1.07 2.77
C MET A 101 -2.10 -2.11 3.84
N LEU A 102 -1.90 -3.42 3.59
CA LEU A 102 -2.27 -4.48 4.53
C LEU A 102 -1.43 -4.49 5.82
N THR A 103 -0.17 -4.06 5.71
CA THR A 103 0.73 -3.97 6.86
C THR A 103 0.59 -2.65 7.60
N ASN A 104 -0.09 -1.67 7.00
CA ASN A 104 -0.37 -0.41 7.63
C ASN A 104 -1.24 -0.63 8.86
N ARG A 105 -0.76 -0.14 10.01
CA ARG A 105 -1.43 -0.31 11.29
C ARG A 105 -2.84 0.29 11.27
N THR A 106 -3.04 1.43 10.61
CA THR A 106 -4.34 2.09 10.49
C THR A 106 -5.33 1.26 9.69
N PHE A 107 -4.89 0.66 8.58
CA PHE A 107 -5.73 -0.28 7.82
C PHE A 107 -6.05 -1.51 8.67
N LYS A 108 -5.03 -2.08 9.33
CA LYS A 108 -5.21 -3.25 10.20
C LYS A 108 -6.17 -2.98 11.37
N GLU A 109 -6.10 -1.82 12.01
CA GLU A 109 -7.02 -1.43 13.09
C GLU A 109 -8.44 -1.14 12.60
N THR A 110 -8.61 -0.74 11.33
CA THR A 110 -9.92 -0.43 10.77
C THR A 110 -10.64 -1.70 10.29
N PHE A 111 -9.90 -2.65 9.71
CA PHE A 111 -10.47 -3.85 9.08
C PHE A 111 -10.31 -5.12 9.96
N TYR A 112 -9.13 -5.39 10.53
CA TYR A 112 -8.94 -6.59 11.37
C TYR A 112 -9.59 -6.50 12.76
N ASN A 113 -9.86 -5.31 13.30
CA ASN A 113 -10.61 -5.19 14.56
C ASN A 113 -12.11 -5.49 14.38
N VAL A 114 -12.63 -5.47 13.14
CA VAL A 114 -14.03 -5.83 12.85
C VAL A 114 -14.20 -7.34 12.77
N ALA A 115 -13.17 -8.08 12.36
CA ALA A 115 -13.19 -9.54 12.21
C ALA A 115 -13.08 -10.34 13.53
N ASP A 116 -12.84 -9.69 14.69
CA ASP A 116 -12.74 -10.34 16.01
C ASP A 116 -13.96 -10.06 16.91
N LYS A 117 -15.17 -9.98 16.34
CA LYS A 117 -16.43 -9.89 17.10
C LYS A 117 -17.47 -10.92 16.69
#